data_AF-A0A4P5QHY7-F1
#
_entry.id   AF-A0A4P5QHY7-F1
#
_cell.length_a   1.000
_cell.length_b   1.000
_cell.length_c   1.000
_cell.angle_alpha   90.00
_cell.angle_beta   90.00
_cell.angle_gamma   90.00
#
_symmetry.space_group_name_H-M   'P 1'
#
loop_
_entity.id
_entity.type
_entity.pdbx_description
1 polymer ?
#
loop_
_entity_poly.entity_id
_entity_poly.type
_entity_poly.pdbx_seq_one_letter_code
_entity_poly.pdbx_strand_id
1 'polypeptide(L)'
;MPVLMRGDSNMIVMPLSYSPAAIERSFQVVDEITLAGKKFLVIFDKQTPRAAIVKADIEEIDGVARHIAVAMLELANQKSIGDNVISVERFWEETDLLQVEGVCVERRYQEAGFATRLYEALVINCGVILMSDNTQYQGGKALWQKIARESKELSVFVLDTDSGRFYPYDGTKVIYDGSSIPEEKIWSEHPDTARFGVVLIAEDKKKIDKLASN
;
A
#
# COMPACT_ATOMS: atom_id res chain seq x y z
N MET A 1 22.36 24.26 -3.84
CA MET A 1 21.78 22.92 -4.07
C MET A 1 20.71 23.06 -5.13
N PRO A 2 20.70 22.25 -6.19
CA PRO A 2 19.58 22.29 -7.13
C PRO A 2 18.33 21.80 -6.40
N VAL A 3 17.29 22.62 -6.42
CA VAL A 3 15.96 22.29 -5.87
C VAL A 3 15.24 21.55 -7.00
N LEU A 4 14.99 20.26 -6.82
CA LEU A 4 14.16 19.49 -7.76
C LEU A 4 12.75 20.10 -7.75
N MET A 5 12.29 20.57 -8.91
CA MET A 5 10.94 21.09 -9.05
C MET A 5 9.99 19.93 -9.33
N ARG A 6 8.77 20.04 -8.82
CA ARG A 6 7.73 19.01 -8.94
C ARG A 6 7.41 18.78 -10.43
N GLY A 7 7.77 17.60 -10.95
CA GLY A 7 7.60 17.23 -12.37
C GLY A 7 8.90 16.99 -13.15
N ASP A 8 10.07 17.24 -12.54
CA ASP A 8 11.38 17.06 -13.21
C ASP A 8 11.86 15.61 -13.29
N SER A 9 11.18 14.69 -12.60
CA SER A 9 11.36 13.25 -12.70
C SER A 9 10.08 12.64 -13.28
N ASN A 10 10.17 11.55 -14.03
CA ASN A 10 9.05 10.77 -14.59
C ASN A 10 8.04 10.19 -13.54
N MET A 11 7.96 10.76 -12.33
CA MET A 11 6.99 10.43 -11.28
C MET A 11 5.58 10.84 -11.69
N ILE A 12 4.60 9.98 -11.42
CA ILE A 12 3.19 10.31 -11.54
C ILE A 12 2.89 11.45 -10.55
N VAL A 13 2.55 12.63 -11.06
CA VAL A 13 2.10 13.73 -10.19
C VAL A 13 0.68 13.42 -9.72
N MET A 14 0.56 12.78 -8.55
CA MET A 14 -0.75 12.54 -7.96
C MET A 14 -1.44 13.88 -7.63
N PRO A 15 -2.69 14.08 -8.08
CA PRO A 15 -3.39 15.35 -7.89
C PRO A 15 -3.74 15.54 -6.41
N LEU A 16 -3.45 16.72 -5.88
CA LEU A 16 -3.76 17.08 -4.49
C LEU A 16 -5.26 17.28 -4.23
N SER A 17 -6.07 17.26 -5.29
CA SER A 17 -7.51 17.37 -5.20
C SER A 17 -8.20 16.78 -6.43
N TYR A 18 -9.43 16.31 -6.23
CA TYR A 18 -10.25 15.69 -7.26
C TYR A 18 -11.55 16.48 -7.42
N SER A 19 -12.06 16.66 -8.64
CA SER A 19 -13.42 17.17 -8.81
C SER A 19 -14.44 16.10 -8.41
N PRO A 20 -15.65 16.47 -7.94
CA PRO A 20 -16.70 15.51 -7.64
C PRO A 20 -16.99 14.55 -8.81
N ALA A 21 -17.06 15.08 -10.03
CA ALA A 21 -17.28 14.28 -11.24
C ALA A 21 -16.13 13.29 -11.52
N ALA A 22 -14.88 13.62 -11.16
CA ALA A 22 -13.76 12.70 -11.32
C ALA A 22 -13.85 11.54 -10.32
N ILE A 23 -14.24 11.82 -9.07
CA ILE A 23 -14.49 10.78 -8.07
C ILE A 23 -15.62 9.86 -8.54
N GLU A 24 -16.78 10.41 -8.89
CA GLU A 24 -17.95 9.65 -9.32
C GLU A 24 -17.68 8.76 -10.55
N ARG A 25 -16.88 9.25 -11.51
CA ARG A 25 -16.60 8.53 -12.75
C ARG A 25 -15.53 7.44 -12.58
N SER A 26 -14.49 7.71 -11.80
CA SER A 26 -13.24 6.93 -11.84
C SER A 26 -12.93 6.18 -10.56
N PHE A 27 -13.59 6.49 -9.46
CA PHE A 27 -13.27 5.92 -8.16
C PHE A 27 -14.48 5.21 -7.54
N GLN A 28 -14.20 4.10 -6.88
CA GLN A 28 -15.08 3.53 -5.88
C GLN A 28 -14.76 4.17 -4.52
N VAL A 29 -15.78 4.56 -3.77
CA VAL A 29 -15.64 4.87 -2.33
C VAL A 29 -15.66 3.55 -1.58
N VAL A 30 -14.55 3.21 -0.92
CA VAL A 30 -14.32 1.89 -0.33
C VAL A 30 -14.36 1.90 1.19
N ASP A 31 -14.27 3.07 1.81
CA ASP A 31 -14.43 3.26 3.26
C ASP A 31 -14.72 4.75 3.58
N GLU A 32 -15.29 5.00 4.76
CA GLU A 32 -15.53 6.34 5.31
C GLU A 32 -14.88 6.48 6.69
N ILE A 33 -14.04 7.51 6.86
CA ILE A 33 -13.31 7.74 8.10
C ILE A 33 -13.82 9.03 8.74
N THR A 34 -14.12 8.99 10.03
CA THR A 34 -14.39 10.21 10.82
C THR A 34 -13.26 10.45 11.80
N LEU A 35 -12.61 11.61 11.70
CA LEU A 35 -11.53 12.02 12.60
C LEU A 35 -11.78 13.45 13.07
N ALA A 36 -11.81 13.65 14.39
CA ALA A 36 -12.06 14.94 15.02
C ALA A 36 -13.31 15.65 14.47
N GLY A 37 -14.39 14.89 14.23
CA GLY A 37 -15.65 15.39 13.69
C GLY A 37 -15.66 15.68 12.18
N LYS A 38 -14.53 15.52 11.50
CA LYS A 38 -14.42 15.68 10.04
C LYS A 38 -14.54 14.33 9.35
N LYS A 39 -15.27 14.29 8.24
CA LYS A 39 -15.46 13.11 7.42
C LYS A 39 -14.46 13.08 6.26
N PHE A 40 -13.97 11.89 5.99
CA PHE A 40 -13.04 11.59 4.91
C PHE A 40 -13.53 10.35 4.16
N LEU A 41 -13.28 10.32 2.85
CA LEU A 41 -13.63 9.20 1.99
C LEU A 41 -12.35 8.51 1.55
N VAL A 42 -12.29 7.20 1.68
CA VAL A 42 -11.26 6.38 1.05
C VAL A 42 -11.74 6.03 -0.34
N ILE A 43 -10.99 6.45 -1.35
CA ILE A 43 -11.32 6.26 -2.77
C ILE A 43 -10.28 5.39 -3.44
N PHE A 44 -10.72 4.50 -4.32
CA PHE A 44 -9.86 3.57 -5.06
C PHE A 44 -10.29 3.47 -6.53
N ASP A 45 -9.32 3.59 -7.44
CA ASP A 45 -9.48 3.37 -8.87
C ASP A 45 -8.71 2.11 -9.25
N LYS A 46 -9.44 1.02 -9.54
CA LYS A 46 -8.85 -0.26 -9.91
C LYS A 46 -8.31 -0.26 -11.35
N GLN A 47 -8.88 0.55 -12.24
CA GLN A 47 -8.47 0.58 -13.66
C GLN A 47 -7.12 1.27 -13.82
N THR A 48 -6.92 2.37 -13.08
CA THR A 48 -5.64 3.05 -12.93
C THR A 48 -5.24 2.94 -11.47
N PRO A 49 -4.48 1.92 -11.06
CA PRO A 49 -4.23 1.59 -9.64
C PRO A 49 -3.74 2.80 -8.86
N ARG A 50 -4.66 3.42 -8.11
CA ARG A 50 -4.35 4.52 -7.20
C ARG A 50 -5.43 4.60 -6.14
N ALA A 51 -5.02 4.96 -4.95
CA ALA A 51 -5.92 5.14 -3.82
C ALA A 51 -5.62 6.45 -3.11
N ALA A 52 -6.65 7.05 -2.54
CA ALA A 52 -6.50 8.28 -1.77
C ALA A 52 -7.51 8.35 -0.63
N ILE A 53 -7.16 9.10 0.42
CA ILE A 53 -8.12 9.63 1.38
C ILE A 53 -8.36 11.08 0.99
N VAL A 54 -9.62 11.42 0.75
CA VAL A 54 -10.04 12.79 0.47
C VAL A 54 -10.96 13.29 1.58
N LYS A 55 -10.99 14.61 1.80
CA LYS A 55 -12.04 15.22 2.62
C LYS A 55 -13.41 14.97 1.95
N ALA A 56 -14.41 14.59 2.75
CA ALA A 56 -15.77 14.42 2.25
C ALA A 56 -16.38 15.77 1.87
N ASP A 57 -16.04 16.83 2.60
CA ASP A 57 -16.47 18.19 2.27
C ASP A 57 -15.76 18.69 1.00
N ILE A 58 -16.53 19.40 0.17
CA ILE A 58 -16.05 20.03 -1.06
C ILE A 58 -15.55 21.44 -0.72
N GLU A 59 -14.33 21.75 -1.14
CA GLU A 59 -13.75 23.08 -1.06
C GLU A 59 -13.71 23.70 -2.46
N GLU A 60 -13.91 25.02 -2.56
CA GLU A 60 -13.76 25.76 -3.81
C GLU A 60 -12.30 26.21 -3.95
N ILE A 61 -11.63 25.74 -5.01
CA ILE A 61 -10.26 26.15 -5.36
C ILE A 61 -10.32 26.72 -6.77
N ASP A 62 -9.91 27.99 -6.90
CA ASP A 62 -9.90 28.72 -8.17
C ASP A 62 -11.25 28.68 -8.91
N GLY A 63 -12.36 28.79 -8.16
CA GLY A 63 -13.72 28.74 -8.72
C GLY A 63 -14.24 27.34 -9.04
N VAL A 64 -13.51 26.28 -8.65
CA VAL A 64 -13.85 24.89 -8.95
C VAL A 64 -14.03 24.09 -7.66
N ALA A 65 -15.17 23.40 -7.56
CA ALA A 65 -15.46 22.44 -6.50
C ALA A 65 -14.47 21.26 -6.51
N ARG A 66 -13.80 21.00 -5.37
CA ARG A 66 -12.78 19.98 -5.22
C ARG A 66 -12.87 19.26 -3.87
N HIS A 67 -12.70 17.93 -3.89
CA HIS A 67 -12.32 17.14 -2.73
C HIS A 67 -10.81 17.19 -2.54
N ILE A 68 -10.34 17.55 -1.35
CA ILE A 68 -8.90 17.67 -1.07
C ILE A 68 -8.33 16.34 -0.63
N ALA A 69 -7.29 15.86 -1.32
CA ALA A 69 -6.57 14.66 -0.94
C ALA A 69 -5.64 14.95 0.24
N VAL A 70 -5.72 14.11 1.27
CA VAL A 70 -4.94 14.23 2.52
C VAL A 70 -3.98 13.06 2.72
N ALA A 71 -4.23 11.93 2.05
CA ALA A 71 -3.30 10.82 1.92
C ALA A 71 -3.48 10.15 0.56
N MET A 72 -2.41 9.61 -0.02
CA MET A 72 -2.40 8.97 -1.33
C MET A 72 -1.41 7.81 -1.36
N LEU A 73 -1.78 6.74 -2.08
CA LEU A 73 -0.91 5.64 -2.47
C LEU A 73 -0.70 5.66 -3.97
N GLU A 74 0.57 5.68 -4.37
CA GLU A 74 0.98 5.35 -5.73
C GLU A 74 1.14 3.84 -5.83
N LEU A 75 0.37 3.22 -6.72
CA LEU A 75 0.28 1.77 -6.87
C LEU A 75 0.67 1.37 -8.29
N ALA A 76 1.36 0.25 -8.41
CA ALA A 76 1.67 -0.39 -9.68
C ALA A 76 1.05 -1.79 -9.72
N ASN A 77 0.46 -2.16 -10.86
CA ASN A 77 0.02 -3.54 -11.09
C ASN A 77 1.26 -4.42 -11.26
N GLN A 78 1.46 -5.38 -10.37
CA GLN A 78 2.53 -6.36 -10.52
C GLN A 78 1.95 -7.60 -11.23
N LYS A 79 2.04 -7.62 -12.56
CA LYS A 79 1.45 -8.69 -13.39
C LYS A 79 2.29 -9.97 -13.49
N SER A 80 3.51 -9.97 -12.96
CA SER A 80 4.41 -11.12 -13.01
C SER A 80 5.29 -11.16 -11.76
N ILE A 81 4.86 -11.89 -10.73
CA ILE A 81 5.81 -12.54 -9.81
C ILE A 81 6.35 -13.72 -10.64
N GLY A 82 7.67 -13.79 -10.88
CA GLY A 82 8.29 -14.45 -12.04
C GLY A 82 7.87 -15.88 -12.39
N ASP A 83 8.24 -16.34 -13.60
CA ASP A 83 7.81 -17.60 -14.26
C ASP A 83 8.09 -18.93 -13.52
N ASN A 84 8.52 -18.93 -12.26
CA ASN A 84 8.89 -20.12 -11.48
C ASN A 84 8.09 -20.29 -10.16
N VAL A 85 6.85 -19.83 -10.11
CA VAL A 85 6.06 -19.74 -8.86
C VAL A 85 5.15 -20.97 -8.68
N ILE A 86 5.76 -22.16 -8.66
CA ILE A 86 5.05 -23.47 -8.66
C ILE A 86 4.20 -23.73 -7.39
N SER A 87 4.35 -22.94 -6.32
CA SER A 87 3.56 -23.12 -5.07
C SER A 87 2.48 -22.07 -4.81
N VAL A 88 2.50 -20.96 -5.53
CA VAL A 88 1.86 -19.71 -5.12
C VAL A 88 0.93 -19.21 -6.23
N GLU A 89 1.20 -19.47 -7.52
CA GLU A 89 0.44 -19.02 -8.71
C GLU A 89 -1.09 -19.05 -8.55
N ARG A 90 -1.68 -20.19 -8.14
CA ARG A 90 -3.14 -20.32 -8.04
C ARG A 90 -3.81 -19.37 -7.04
N PHE A 91 -3.11 -18.94 -5.99
CA PHE A 91 -3.69 -18.03 -4.99
C PHE A 91 -3.73 -16.58 -5.47
N TRP A 92 -2.79 -16.17 -6.34
CA TRP A 92 -2.67 -14.80 -6.83
C TRP A 92 -3.39 -14.57 -8.14
N GLU A 93 -3.55 -15.61 -8.98
CA GLU A 93 -4.38 -15.50 -10.19
C GLU A 93 -5.81 -15.04 -9.89
N GLU A 94 -6.33 -15.35 -8.70
CA GLU A 94 -7.66 -14.95 -8.25
C GLU A 94 -7.69 -13.58 -7.53
N THR A 95 -6.53 -12.96 -7.25
CA THR A 95 -6.43 -11.78 -6.38
C THR A 95 -5.69 -10.61 -7.06
N ASP A 96 -6.18 -9.38 -6.90
CA ASP A 96 -5.49 -8.22 -7.46
C ASP A 96 -4.21 -7.90 -6.66
N LEU A 97 -3.05 -8.03 -7.31
CA LEU A 97 -1.74 -7.75 -6.73
C LEU A 97 -1.26 -6.33 -7.07
N LEU A 98 -1.09 -5.50 -6.04
CA LEU A 98 -0.62 -4.12 -6.20
C LEU A 98 0.65 -3.86 -5.39
N GLN A 99 1.69 -3.37 -6.08
CA GLN A 99 2.91 -2.88 -5.46
C GLN A 99 2.75 -1.42 -5.07
N VAL A 100 3.19 -1.05 -3.87
CA VAL A 100 3.19 0.33 -3.38
C VAL A 100 4.54 0.98 -3.70
N GLU A 101 4.51 1.89 -4.67
CA GLU A 101 5.66 2.68 -5.11
C GLU A 101 5.87 3.95 -4.27
N GLY A 102 4.80 4.43 -3.63
CA GLY A 102 4.85 5.69 -2.90
C GLY A 102 3.70 5.89 -1.95
N VAL A 103 3.99 6.50 -0.80
CA VAL A 103 3.00 6.90 0.21
C VAL A 103 3.19 8.37 0.53
N CYS A 104 2.14 9.17 0.32
CA CYS A 104 2.14 10.59 0.66
C CYS A 104 1.01 10.89 1.64
N VAL A 105 1.32 11.50 2.78
CA VAL A 105 0.33 11.95 3.76
C VAL A 105 0.64 13.39 4.14
N GLU A 106 -0.39 14.24 4.09
CA GLU A 106 -0.27 15.63 4.53
C GLU A 106 0.20 15.68 5.99
N ARG A 107 1.18 16.53 6.29
CA ARG A 107 1.91 16.54 7.56
C ARG A 107 1.02 16.50 8.81
N ARG A 108 -0.09 17.25 8.81
CA ARG A 108 -1.04 17.31 9.93
C ARG A 108 -1.78 16.00 10.21
N TYR A 109 -1.77 15.06 9.27
CA TYR A 109 -2.46 13.76 9.35
C TYR A 109 -1.49 12.57 9.42
N GLN A 110 -0.18 12.79 9.42
CA GLN A 110 0.81 11.71 9.47
C GLN A 110 0.65 10.83 10.71
N GLU A 111 0.38 11.43 11.88
CA GLU A 111 0.17 10.68 13.12
C GLU A 111 -1.25 10.13 13.28
N ALA A 112 -2.18 10.50 12.39
CA ALA A 112 -3.56 10.04 12.43
C ALA A 112 -3.77 8.63 11.84
N GLY A 113 -2.70 7.99 11.34
CA GLY A 113 -2.75 6.62 10.83
C GLY A 113 -3.40 6.47 9.45
N PHE A 114 -3.57 7.55 8.70
CA PHE A 114 -4.20 7.54 7.38
C PHE A 114 -3.52 6.62 6.36
N ALA A 115 -2.18 6.50 6.40
CA ALA A 115 -1.47 5.54 5.57
C ALA A 115 -1.88 4.09 5.89
N THR A 116 -1.88 3.70 7.17
CA THR A 116 -2.34 2.38 7.61
C THR A 116 -3.79 2.12 7.22
N ARG A 117 -4.68 3.12 7.38
CA ARG A 117 -6.09 2.99 6.98
C ARG A 117 -6.27 2.79 5.49
N LEU A 118 -5.45 3.42 4.63
CA LEU A 118 -5.47 3.15 3.20
C LEU A 118 -5.11 1.69 2.91
N TYR A 119 -4.07 1.17 3.55
CA TYR A 119 -3.67 -0.22 3.37
C TYR A 119 -4.78 -1.18 3.81
N GLU A 120 -5.35 -0.94 4.99
CA GLU A 120 -6.45 -1.74 5.54
C GLU A 120 -7.67 -1.71 4.61
N ALA A 121 -8.10 -0.54 4.15
CA ALA A 121 -9.25 -0.42 3.27
C ALA A 121 -9.04 -1.17 1.94
N LEU A 122 -7.85 -1.07 1.33
CA LEU A 122 -7.57 -1.78 0.08
C LEU A 122 -7.53 -3.30 0.28
N VAL A 123 -6.86 -3.79 1.32
CA VAL A 123 -6.75 -5.24 1.55
C VAL A 123 -8.09 -5.85 1.96
N ILE A 124 -8.80 -5.19 2.88
CA ILE A 124 -10.02 -5.74 3.48
C ILE A 124 -11.24 -5.51 2.58
N ASN A 125 -11.42 -4.30 2.06
CA ASN A 125 -12.65 -3.93 1.35
C ASN A 125 -12.55 -4.13 -0.17
N CYS A 126 -11.33 -4.11 -0.73
CA CYS A 126 -11.11 -4.34 -2.16
C CYS A 126 -10.56 -5.73 -2.47
N GLY A 127 -10.15 -6.50 -1.45
CA GLY A 127 -9.53 -7.82 -1.65
C GLY A 127 -8.19 -7.75 -2.36
N VAL A 128 -7.50 -6.61 -2.31
CA VAL A 128 -6.18 -6.41 -2.91
C VAL A 128 -5.11 -7.02 -2.02
N ILE A 129 -4.04 -7.54 -2.60
CA ILE A 129 -2.82 -7.81 -1.85
C ILE A 129 -1.81 -6.71 -2.13
N LEU A 130 -1.35 -6.05 -1.06
CA LEU A 130 -0.38 -4.97 -1.14
C LEU A 130 1.04 -5.50 -0.93
N MET A 131 1.95 -5.12 -1.82
CA MET A 131 3.37 -5.40 -1.74
C MET A 131 4.17 -4.11 -1.52
N SER A 132 5.25 -4.17 -0.76
CA SER A 132 6.21 -3.07 -0.71
C SER A 132 7.00 -2.96 -2.01
N ASP A 133 7.45 -1.76 -2.36
CA ASP A 133 8.59 -1.64 -3.27
C ASP A 133 9.90 -2.17 -2.64
N ASN A 134 10.97 -2.19 -3.44
CA ASN A 134 12.32 -2.58 -3.06
C ASN A 134 13.24 -1.40 -2.73
N THR A 135 12.73 -0.17 -2.79
CA THR A 135 13.46 1.09 -2.63
C THR A 135 12.91 1.97 -1.51
N GLN A 136 12.29 1.38 -0.49
CA GLN A 136 11.68 2.16 0.59
C GLN A 136 12.73 2.99 1.35
N TYR A 137 12.56 4.32 1.30
CA TYR A 137 13.17 5.25 2.24
C TYR A 137 12.72 4.93 3.67
N GLN A 138 13.45 5.42 4.68
CA GLN A 138 13.20 5.11 6.10
C GLN A 138 11.72 5.19 6.55
N GLY A 139 10.95 6.14 6.00
CA GLY A 139 9.52 6.30 6.29
C GLY A 139 8.65 5.12 5.83
N GLY A 140 8.95 4.52 4.69
CA GLY A 140 8.25 3.34 4.18
C GLY A 140 8.52 2.10 5.03
N LYS A 141 9.79 1.85 5.37
CA LYS A 141 10.19 0.77 6.29
C LYS A 141 9.48 0.89 7.63
N ALA A 142 9.49 2.09 8.21
CA ALA A 142 8.81 2.37 9.48
C ALA A 142 7.29 2.16 9.41
N LEU A 143 6.65 2.51 8.28
CA LEU A 143 5.23 2.27 8.07
C LEU A 143 4.91 0.77 8.06
N TRP A 144 5.67 -0.03 7.30
CA TRP A 144 5.47 -1.47 7.24
C TRP A 144 5.70 -2.15 8.59
N GLN A 145 6.75 -1.77 9.32
CA GLN A 145 6.97 -2.22 10.70
C GLN A 145 5.83 -1.82 11.63
N LYS A 146 5.27 -0.63 11.46
CA LYS A 146 4.12 -0.16 12.25
C LYS A 146 2.88 -1.00 11.93
N ILE A 147 2.59 -1.25 10.65
CA ILE A 147 1.47 -2.10 10.21
C ILE A 147 1.62 -3.51 10.80
N ALA A 148 2.80 -4.11 10.66
CA ALA A 148 3.11 -5.44 11.19
C ALA A 148 2.89 -5.54 12.72
N ARG A 149 3.27 -4.51 13.47
CA ARG A 149 3.12 -4.47 14.94
C ARG A 149 1.71 -4.16 15.41
N GLU A 150 1.06 -3.19 14.78
CA GLU A 150 -0.11 -2.51 15.34
C GLU A 150 -1.43 -2.85 14.63
N SER A 151 -1.39 -3.26 13.36
CA SER A 151 -2.63 -3.54 12.62
C SER A 151 -3.33 -4.75 13.21
N LYS A 152 -4.62 -4.59 13.48
CA LYS A 152 -5.50 -5.67 13.94
C LYS A 152 -6.15 -6.42 12.78
N GLU A 153 -6.08 -5.86 11.57
CA GLU A 153 -6.74 -6.41 10.38
C GLU A 153 -5.73 -7.03 9.41
N LEU A 154 -4.46 -6.59 9.40
CA LEU A 154 -3.45 -7.03 8.42
C LEU A 154 -2.34 -7.88 9.04
N SER A 155 -2.08 -9.04 8.44
CA SER A 155 -0.86 -9.80 8.67
C SER A 155 0.17 -9.44 7.61
N VAL A 156 1.42 -9.28 8.03
CA VAL A 156 2.53 -8.97 7.13
C VAL A 156 3.43 -10.20 6.98
N PHE A 157 3.89 -10.46 5.76
CA PHE A 157 4.79 -11.55 5.42
C PHE A 157 5.97 -11.05 4.60
N VAL A 158 7.09 -11.78 4.63
CA VAL A 158 8.24 -11.55 3.76
C VAL A 158 8.21 -12.55 2.62
N LEU A 159 8.19 -12.05 1.39
CA LEU A 159 8.27 -12.85 0.16
C LEU A 159 9.57 -12.54 -0.55
N ASP A 160 10.28 -13.58 -0.99
CA ASP A 160 11.28 -13.47 -2.04
C ASP A 160 10.58 -13.71 -3.39
N THR A 161 10.46 -12.66 -4.21
CA THR A 161 9.78 -12.69 -5.50
C THR A 161 10.55 -13.45 -6.57
N ASP A 162 11.87 -13.60 -6.41
CA ASP A 162 12.71 -14.32 -7.38
C ASP A 162 12.52 -15.83 -7.22
N SER A 163 12.41 -16.31 -5.98
CA SER A 163 12.16 -17.72 -5.67
C SER A 163 10.68 -18.08 -5.48
N GLY A 164 9.81 -17.07 -5.31
CA GLY A 164 8.38 -17.25 -5.03
C GLY A 164 8.10 -17.87 -3.66
N ARG A 165 9.01 -17.72 -2.70
CA ARG A 165 8.93 -18.36 -1.38
C ARG A 165 8.78 -17.35 -0.26
N PHE A 166 7.93 -17.67 0.70
CA PHE A 166 7.83 -16.90 1.94
C PHE A 166 8.97 -17.25 2.89
N TYR A 167 9.44 -16.27 3.66
CA TYR A 167 10.39 -16.49 4.74
C TYR A 167 9.84 -17.51 5.76
N PRO A 168 10.65 -18.49 6.24
CA PRO A 168 12.11 -18.64 6.10
C PRO A 168 12.60 -19.39 4.85
N TYR A 169 11.77 -19.52 3.82
CA TYR A 169 12.07 -20.12 2.51
C TYR A 169 12.17 -21.66 2.49
N ASP A 170 11.69 -22.30 3.55
CA ASP A 170 11.61 -23.75 3.73
C ASP A 170 10.24 -24.36 3.35
N GLY A 171 9.34 -23.53 2.80
CA GLY A 171 7.96 -23.90 2.48
C GLY A 171 6.95 -23.56 3.57
N THR A 172 7.40 -23.07 4.73
CA THR A 172 6.52 -22.47 5.74
C THR A 172 6.32 -20.97 5.47
N LYS A 173 5.31 -20.38 6.12
CA LYS A 173 4.96 -18.96 6.01
C LYS A 173 4.84 -18.38 7.42
N VAL A 174 5.76 -17.49 7.79
CA VAL A 174 5.81 -16.87 9.13
C VAL A 174 5.35 -15.42 9.08
N ILE A 175 4.52 -15.03 10.05
CA ILE A 175 4.07 -13.64 10.20
C ILE A 175 5.25 -12.77 10.67
N TYR A 176 5.53 -11.72 9.92
CA TYR A 176 6.45 -10.67 10.32
C TYR A 176 5.74 -9.73 11.30
N ASP A 177 6.33 -9.56 12.48
CA ASP A 177 5.77 -8.75 13.56
C ASP A 177 6.43 -7.35 13.66
N GLY A 178 7.25 -6.97 12.67
CA GLY A 178 8.03 -5.73 12.71
C GLY A 178 9.42 -5.87 13.32
N SER A 179 9.78 -7.05 13.85
CA SER A 179 11.09 -7.29 14.50
C SER A 179 11.58 -8.75 14.45
N SER A 180 10.70 -9.71 14.16
CA SER A 180 10.99 -11.16 14.15
C SER A 180 12.02 -11.57 13.10
N ILE A 181 12.20 -10.74 12.07
CA ILE A 181 13.15 -10.94 10.99
C ILE A 181 14.07 -9.71 10.97
N PRO A 182 15.41 -9.88 11.04
CA PRO A 182 16.34 -8.75 10.97
C PRO A 182 16.14 -7.92 9.70
N GLU A 183 16.14 -6.59 9.83
CA GLU A 183 15.86 -5.66 8.74
C GLU A 183 16.82 -5.83 7.56
N GLU A 184 18.09 -6.15 7.84
CA GLU A 184 19.10 -6.44 6.84
C GLU A 184 18.81 -7.71 6.05
N LYS A 185 17.85 -8.56 6.45
CA LYS A 185 17.39 -9.72 5.66
C LYS A 185 16.21 -9.40 4.77
N ILE A 186 15.56 -8.26 4.98
CA ILE A 186 14.37 -7.83 4.23
C ILE A 186 14.77 -6.76 3.21
N TRP A 187 15.51 -5.75 3.66
CA TRP A 187 15.79 -4.58 2.85
C TRP A 187 17.21 -4.57 2.31
N SER A 188 17.36 -4.07 1.09
CA SER A 188 18.63 -3.60 0.57
C SER A 188 18.81 -2.11 0.86
N GLU A 189 20.05 -1.69 1.10
CA GLU A 189 20.42 -0.27 1.19
C GLU A 189 21.41 0.04 0.09
N HIS A 190 21.10 1.05 -0.74
CA HIS A 190 21.96 1.41 -1.87
C HIS A 190 23.42 1.61 -1.41
N PRO A 191 24.42 1.01 -2.10
CA PRO A 191 24.33 0.38 -3.43
C PRO A 191 24.05 -1.13 -3.42
N ASP A 192 23.80 -1.74 -2.27
CA ASP A 192 23.46 -3.16 -2.21
C ASP A 192 22.13 -3.42 -2.93
N THR A 193 22.11 -4.45 -3.78
CA THR A 193 20.92 -4.89 -4.53
C THR A 193 20.56 -6.34 -4.26
N ALA A 194 21.25 -7.01 -3.33
CA ALA A 194 21.14 -8.45 -3.09
C ALA A 194 19.73 -8.90 -2.65
N ARG A 195 18.88 -7.97 -2.20
CA ARG A 195 17.53 -8.25 -1.67
C ARG A 195 16.45 -7.43 -2.39
N PHE A 196 16.73 -6.99 -3.61
CA PHE A 196 15.73 -6.25 -4.41
C PHE A 196 14.50 -7.08 -4.75
N GLY A 197 14.59 -8.42 -4.73
CA GLY A 197 13.46 -9.33 -4.84
C GLY A 197 12.75 -9.62 -3.50
N VAL A 198 13.26 -9.14 -2.37
CA VAL A 198 12.62 -9.38 -1.06
C VAL A 198 11.68 -8.23 -0.73
N VAL A 199 10.41 -8.56 -0.53
CA VAL A 199 9.33 -7.58 -0.32
C VAL A 199 8.43 -7.99 0.84
N LEU A 200 7.76 -7.00 1.41
CA LEU A 200 6.71 -7.22 2.40
C LEU A 200 5.34 -7.30 1.72
N ILE A 201 4.50 -8.21 2.21
CA ILE A 201 3.15 -8.43 1.72
C ILE A 201 2.15 -8.26 2.86
N ALA A 202 1.12 -7.46 2.68
CA ALA A 202 -0.01 -7.35 3.61
C ALA A 202 -1.23 -8.14 3.12
N GLU A 203 -1.77 -8.98 3.99
CA GLU A 203 -2.96 -9.81 3.75
C GLU A 203 -3.98 -9.68 4.90
N ASP A 204 -5.26 -9.95 4.60
CA ASP A 204 -6.35 -9.97 5.59
C ASP A 204 -6.16 -11.10 6.61
N LYS A 205 -6.03 -10.73 7.90
CA LYS A 205 -5.95 -11.68 9.03
C LYS A 205 -7.10 -12.67 9.05
N LYS A 206 -8.33 -12.22 8.81
CA LYS A 206 -9.52 -13.07 8.88
C LYS A 206 -9.52 -14.14 7.80
N LYS A 207 -8.96 -13.84 6.62
CA LYS A 207 -8.82 -14.82 5.53
C LYS A 207 -7.82 -15.91 5.93
N ILE A 208 -6.71 -15.53 6.57
CA ILE A 208 -5.68 -16.46 7.04
C ILE A 208 -6.20 -17.37 8.13
N ASP A 209 -6.88 -16.82 9.14
CA ASP A 209 -7.42 -17.60 10.27
C ASP A 209 -8.44 -18.65 9.80
N LYS A 210 -9.26 -18.31 8.80
CA LYS A 210 -10.20 -19.25 8.17
C LYS A 210 -9.50 -20.39 7.44
N LEU A 211 -8.38 -20.11 6.77
CA LEU A 211 -7.61 -21.13 6.05
C LEU A 211 -6.88 -22.07 7.01
N ALA A 212 -6.43 -21.58 8.17
CA ALA A 212 -5.76 -22.39 9.19
C ALA A 212 -6.72 -23.27 10.01
N SER A 213 -8.02 -23.00 9.95
CA SER A 213 -9.06 -23.72 10.69
C SER A 213 -9.73 -24.86 9.89
N ASN A 214 -9.30 -25.08 8.65
CA ASN A 214 -9.77 -26.15 7.75
C ASN A 214 -8.68 -27.21 7.55
#